data_AF-A0A2V9IT01-F1
#
_entry.id   AF-A0A2V9IT01-F1
#
_cell.length_a   1.000
_cell.length_b   1.000
_cell.length_c   1.000
_cell.angle_alpha   90.00
_cell.angle_beta   90.00
_cell.angle_gamma   90.00
#
_symmetry.space_group_name_H-M   'P 1'
#
loop_
_entity.id
_entity.type
_entity.pdbx_description
1 polymer ?
#
loop_
_entity_poly.entity_id
_entity_poly.type
_entity_poly.pdbx_seq_one_letter_code
_entity_poly.pdbx_strand_id
1 'polypeptide(L)' 'MTSTATALMDRWKKAKVPVELHVFPDGGHGFGMNKKGKSCDAWTELLAQWMQRLGLLGKS' A
#
# COMPACT_ATOMS: atom_id res chain seq x y z
N MET A 1 2.76 -15.85 4.54
CA MET A 1 1.39 -15.33 4.27
C MET A 1 1.46 -14.11 3.33
N THR A 2 2.13 -14.22 2.17
CA THR A 2 2.22 -13.14 1.18
C THR A 2 1.87 -13.59 -0.24
N SER A 3 1.69 -14.90 -0.47
CA SER A 3 1.48 -15.49 -1.79
C SER A 3 0.28 -14.92 -2.53
N THR A 4 -0.82 -14.64 -1.84
CA THR A 4 -2.01 -14.02 -2.45
C THR A 4 -1.72 -12.59 -2.91
N ALA A 5 -1.02 -11.80 -2.08
CA ALA A 5 -0.70 -10.41 -2.39
C ALA A 5 0.31 -10.29 -3.54
N THR A 6 1.35 -11.12 -3.56
CA THR A 6 2.32 -11.15 -4.67
C THR A 6 1.67 -11.62 -5.96
N ALA A 7 0.82 -12.66 -5.91
CA ALA A 7 0.09 -13.13 -7.07
C ALA A 7 -0.93 -12.10 -7.60
N LEU A 8 -1.47 -11.23 -6.74
CA LEU A 8 -2.30 -10.10 -7.18
C LEU A 8 -1.43 -9.05 -7.88
N MET A 9 -0.31 -8.65 -7.27
CA MET A 9 0.64 -7.70 -7.88
C MET A 9 1.06 -8.15 -9.28
N ASP A 10 1.40 -9.43 -9.46
CA ASP A 10 1.80 -9.98 -10.74
C ASP A 10 0.69 -9.91 -11.81
N ARG A 11 -0.57 -10.13 -11.41
CA ARG A 11 -1.72 -10.01 -12.33
C ARG A 11 -1.92 -8.57 -12.79
N TRP A 12 -1.82 -7.60 -11.88
CA TRP A 12 -1.93 -6.17 -12.21
C TRP A 12 -0.80 -5.72 -13.14
N LYS A 13 0.44 -6.15 -12.85
CA LYS A 13 1.59 -5.91 -13.73
C LYS A 13 1.37 -6.47 -15.14
N LYS A 14 0.90 -7.72 -15.25
CA LYS A 14 0.58 -8.35 -16.55
C LYS A 14 -0.51 -7.61 -17.32
N ALA A 15 -1.49 -7.05 -16.61
CA ALA A 15 -2.54 -6.20 -17.18
C ALA A 15 -2.07 -4.78 -17.53
N LYS A 16 -0.79 -4.44 -17.28
CA LYS A 16 -0.20 -3.10 -17.47
C LYS A 16 -0.92 -2.01 -16.67
N VAL A 17 -1.48 -2.37 -15.52
CA VAL A 17 -2.10 -1.41 -14.60
C VAL A 17 -1.10 -1.06 -13.49
N PRO A 18 -0.93 0.22 -13.11
CA PRO A 18 -0.04 0.61 -12.02
C PRO A 18 -0.40 -0.11 -10.71
N VAL A 19 0.61 -0.62 -10.01
CA VAL A 19 0.43 -1.34 -8.74
C VAL A 19 1.65 -1.15 -7.84
N GLU A 20 1.42 -1.05 -6.53
CA GLU A 20 2.44 -0.93 -5.49
C GLU A 20 2.07 -1.85 -4.31
N LEU A 21 3.06 -2.49 -3.69
CA LEU A 21 2.88 -3.43 -2.59
C LEU A 21 3.84 -3.09 -1.46
N HIS A 22 3.31 -2.87 -0.26
CA HIS A 22 4.09 -2.71 0.97
C HIS A 22 3.77 -3.86 1.93
N VAL A 23 4.82 -4.52 2.43
CA VAL A 23 4.69 -5.60 3.42
C VAL A 23 5.36 -5.14 4.70
N PHE A 24 4.59 -5.09 5.79
CA PHE A 24 5.07 -4.64 7.10
C PHE A 24 5.34 -5.85 8.01
N PRO A 25 6.43 -5.80 8.83
CA PRO A 25 6.72 -6.86 9.80
C PRO A 25 5.75 -6.90 10.98
N ASP A 26 5.03 -5.81 11.26
CA ASP A 26 4.08 -5.69 12.37
C ASP A 26 2.81 -4.91 11.98
N GLY A 27 1.85 -4.84 12.91
CA GLY A 27 0.57 -4.13 12.75
C GLY A 27 -0.62 -4.91 13.27
N GLY A 28 -0.68 -6.21 12.96
CA GLY A 28 -1.82 -7.09 13.24
C GLY A 28 -2.95 -6.92 12.23
N HIS A 29 -3.95 -7.81 12.27
CA HIS A 29 -5.12 -7.71 11.40
C HIS A 29 -5.94 -6.45 11.74
N GLY A 30 -6.35 -5.70 10.71
CA GLY A 30 -7.17 -4.50 10.91
C GLY A 30 -6.48 -3.37 11.67
N PHE A 31 -5.20 -3.09 11.38
CA PHE A 31 -4.43 -2.06 12.11
C PHE A 31 -5.08 -0.66 12.06
N GLY A 32 -5.82 -0.34 10.99
CA GLY A 32 -6.57 0.91 10.85
C GLY A 32 -5.69 2.12 10.52
N MET A 33 -6.15 3.32 10.83
CA MET A 33 -5.40 4.58 10.58
C MET A 33 -4.77 5.19 11.84
N ASN A 34 -5.05 4.64 13.02
CA ASN A 34 -4.51 5.15 14.27
C ASN A 34 -3.03 4.80 14.40
N LYS A 35 -2.19 5.81 14.71
CA LYS A 35 -0.78 5.58 15.01
C LYS A 35 -0.65 4.79 16.30
N LYS A 36 0.04 3.64 16.23
CA LYS A 36 0.27 2.70 17.34
C LYS A 36 1.76 2.47 17.61
N GLY A 37 2.64 3.27 17.00
CA GLY A 37 4.09 3.13 17.11
C GLY A 37 4.63 1.91 16.36
N LYS A 38 3.92 1.46 15.33
CA LYS A 38 4.26 0.27 14.53
C LYS A 38 4.71 0.67 13.13
N SER A 39 5.47 -0.18 12.47
CA SER A 39 5.95 0.07 11.10
C SER A 39 4.80 0.28 10.11
N CYS A 40 3.67 -0.41 10.32
CA CYS A 40 2.48 -0.27 9.48
C CYS A 40 1.86 1.12 9.51
N ASP A 41 2.13 1.96 10.52
CA ASP A 41 1.54 3.30 10.65
C ASP A 41 1.86 4.22 9.46
N ALA A 42 2.88 3.89 8.65
CA ALA A 42 3.27 4.61 7.46
C ALA A 42 2.35 4.37 6.23
N TRP A 43 1.43 3.40 6.29
CA TRP A 43 0.69 2.96 5.10
C TRP A 43 -0.20 4.05 4.47
N THR A 44 -0.79 4.93 5.28
CA THR A 44 -1.66 6.01 4.79
C THR A 44 -0.87 7.07 4.03
N GLU A 45 0.32 7.40 4.50
CA GLU A 45 1.25 8.32 3.84
C GLU A 45 1.74 7.73 2.51
N LEU A 46 2.14 6.45 2.51
CA LEU A 46 2.53 5.74 1.30
C LEU A 46 1.40 5.70 0.26
N LEU A 47 0.16 5.45 0.69
CA LEU A 47 -1.02 5.51 -0.17
C LEU A 47 -1.22 6.92 -0.75
N ALA A 48 -1.14 7.96 0.07
CA ALA A 48 -1.29 9.34 -0.39
C ALA A 48 -0.24 9.70 -1.45
N GLN A 49 1.03 9.35 -1.22
CA GLN A 49 2.10 9.57 -2.19
C GLN A 49 1.87 8.79 -3.49
N TRP A 50 1.38 7.55 -3.42
CA TRP A 50 1.03 6.77 -4.60
C TRP A 50 -0.10 7.43 -5.39
N MET A 51 -1.16 7.87 -4.71
CA MET A 51 -2.28 8.58 -5.36
C MET A 51 -1.84 9.90 -5.98
N GLN A 52 -0.92 10.64 -5.37
CA GLN A 52 -0.31 11.84 -5.96
C GLN A 52 0.48 11.50 -7.24
N ARG A 53 1.28 10.41 -7.23
CA ARG A 53 1.98 9.94 -8.45
C ARG A 53 1.03 9.56 -9.58
N LEU A 54 -0.17 9.09 -9.25
CA LEU A 54 -1.24 8.79 -10.21
C LEU A 54 -2.07 10.01 -10.63
N GLY A 55 -1.82 11.19 -10.05
CA GLY A 55 -2.61 12.40 -10.30
C GLY A 55 -4.04 12.33 -9.73
N LEU A 56 -4.30 11.43 -8.78
CA LEU A 56 -5.60 11.28 -8.10
C LEU A 56 -5.76 12.24 -6.92
N LEU A 57 -4.66 12.76 -6.40
CA LEU A 57 -4.63 13.86 -5.44
C LEU A 57 -4.01 15.08 -6.11
N GLY A 58 -4.57 16.25 -5.84
CA GLY A 58 -3.99 17.52 -6.29
C GLY A 58 -2.57 17.69 -5.76
N LYS A 59 -1.75 18.46 -6.48
CA LYS A 59 -0.46 18.90 -5.96
C LYS A 59 -0.72 19.80 -4.74
N SER A 60 -0.13 19.44 -3.60
CA SER A 60 -0.08 20.32 -2.43
C SER A 60 0.90 21.46 -2.65
#